data_AF-A0A6G9YT50-F1
#
_entry.id   AF-A0A6G9YT50-F1
#
_cell.length_a   1.000
_cell.length_b   1.000
_cell.length_c   1.000
_cell.angle_alpha   90.00
_cell.angle_beta   90.00
_cell.angle_gamma   90.00
#
_symmetry.space_group_name_H-M   'P 1'
#
loop_
_entity.id
_entity.type
_entity.pdbx_description
1 polymer ?
#
loop_
_entity_poly.entity_id
_entity_poly.type
_entity_poly.pdbx_seq_one_letter_code
_entity_poly.pdbx_strand_id
1 'polypeptide(L)'
;MAVYDVPASNGKKRENRFAFRHSGKVYSIPKTPYLSGKASKFIKDNQEDTSHANLTRGIIEIECPTAADAVWEMDDEQIVNIAEAWFEASGFSAGESEGSSDS
;
A
#
# COMPACT_ATOMS: atom_id res chain seq x y z
N MET A 1 -2.66 -2.48 39.57
CA MET A 1 -2.58 -1.87 38.23
C MET A 1 -3.10 -2.90 37.24
N ALA A 2 -4.14 -2.59 36.46
CA ALA A 2 -4.61 -3.50 35.42
C ALA A 2 -3.66 -3.39 34.21
N VAL A 3 -3.14 -4.50 33.74
CA VAL A 3 -2.33 -4.57 32.52
C VAL A 3 -3.28 -4.81 31.35
N TYR A 4 -3.17 -3.99 30.30
CA TYR A 4 -3.89 -4.19 29.05
C TYR A 4 -2.99 -4.89 28.04
N ASP A 5 -3.39 -6.08 27.60
CA ASP A 5 -2.69 -6.81 26.55
C ASP A 5 -3.05 -6.25 25.18
N VAL A 6 -2.05 -5.71 24.48
CA VAL A 6 -2.23 -5.18 23.13
C VAL A 6 -2.44 -6.35 22.17
N PRO A 7 -3.57 -6.40 21.44
CA PRO A 7 -3.82 -7.48 20.49
C PRO A 7 -2.82 -7.45 19.33
N ALA A 8 -2.55 -8.61 18.75
CA ALA A 8 -1.69 -8.71 17.58
C ALA A 8 -2.27 -7.93 16.39
N SER A 9 -1.39 -7.35 15.57
CA SER A 9 -1.80 -6.62 14.36
C SER A 9 -2.55 -7.54 13.38
N ASN A 10 -3.68 -7.03 12.87
CA ASN A 10 -4.45 -7.69 11.84
C ASN A 10 -3.76 -7.68 10.46
N GLY A 11 -2.74 -6.82 10.23
CA GLY A 11 -2.02 -6.74 8.95
C GLY A 11 -1.19 -7.98 8.60
N LYS A 12 -0.92 -8.85 9.60
CA LYS A 12 -0.24 -10.13 9.37
C LYS A 12 -1.17 -11.22 8.80
N LYS A 13 -2.49 -11.04 8.88
CA LYS A 13 -3.47 -12.01 8.39
C LYS A 13 -3.47 -12.03 6.86
N ARG A 14 -3.59 -13.22 6.26
CA ARG A 14 -3.45 -13.41 4.81
C ARG A 14 -4.50 -12.62 4.02
N GLU A 15 -5.74 -12.58 4.51
CA GLU A 15 -6.86 -11.86 3.90
C GLU A 15 -6.69 -10.33 3.91
N ASN A 16 -5.84 -9.82 4.81
CA ASN A 16 -5.56 -8.39 5.00
C ASN A 16 -4.32 -7.93 4.23
N ARG A 17 -3.82 -8.77 3.33
CA ARG A 17 -2.62 -8.49 2.55
C ARG A 17 -2.93 -8.45 1.06
N PHE A 18 -2.22 -7.56 0.39
CA PHE A 18 -2.14 -7.48 -1.05
C PHE A 18 -0.84 -8.14 -1.50
N ALA A 19 -0.87 -8.90 -2.58
CA ALA A 19 0.29 -9.58 -3.13
C ALA A 19 0.46 -9.19 -4.60
N PHE A 20 1.70 -8.92 -4.99
CA PHE A 20 2.06 -8.60 -6.36
C PHE A 20 3.29 -9.42 -6.78
N ARG A 21 3.43 -9.68 -8.07
CA ARG A 21 4.53 -10.45 -8.63
C ARG A 21 5.37 -9.57 -9.54
N HIS A 22 6.69 -9.62 -9.37
CA HIS A 22 7.63 -9.00 -10.27
C HIS A 22 8.82 -9.92 -10.49
N SER A 23 9.25 -10.09 -11.74
CA SER A 23 10.40 -10.92 -12.12
C SER A 23 10.39 -12.32 -11.49
N GLY A 24 9.20 -12.96 -11.46
CA GLY A 24 8.99 -14.29 -10.89
C GLY A 24 8.91 -14.37 -9.36
N LYS A 25 9.24 -13.29 -8.63
CA LYS A 25 9.15 -13.23 -7.16
C LYS A 25 7.82 -12.62 -6.73
N VAL A 26 7.21 -13.20 -5.69
CA VAL A 26 5.98 -12.68 -5.10
C VAL A 26 6.33 -11.87 -3.86
N TYR A 27 5.86 -10.63 -3.85
CA TYR A 27 5.94 -9.72 -2.73
C TYR A 27 4.55 -9.50 -2.17
N SER A 28 4.48 -8.99 -0.94
CA SER A 28 3.19 -8.67 -0.36
C SER A 28 3.32 -7.60 0.70
N ILE A 29 2.30 -6.77 0.81
CA ILE A 29 2.16 -5.69 1.82
C ILE A 29 0.78 -5.78 2.47
N PRO A 30 0.56 -5.19 3.65
CA PRO A 30 -0.79 -5.03 4.19
C PRO A 30 -1.66 -4.16 3.27
N LYS A 31 -2.97 -4.43 3.24
CA LYS A 31 -3.96 -3.51 2.68
C LYS A 31 -3.97 -2.21 3.49
N THR A 32 -4.40 -1.10 2.90
CA THR A 32 -4.30 0.24 3.50
C THR A 32 -4.84 0.35 4.94
N PRO A 33 -5.97 -0.28 5.35
CA PRO A 33 -6.46 -0.19 6.73
C PRO A 33 -5.58 -0.90 7.77
N TYR A 34 -4.62 -1.71 7.33
CA TYR A 34 -3.78 -2.55 8.17
C TYR A 34 -2.29 -2.23 8.08
N LEU A 35 -1.95 -1.06 7.50
CA LEU A 35 -0.59 -0.54 7.47
C LEU A 35 0.02 -0.46 8.86
N SER A 36 1.34 -0.62 8.94
CA SER A 36 2.09 -0.37 10.16
C SER A 36 2.09 1.11 10.51
N GLY A 37 2.28 1.42 11.80
CA GLY A 37 2.43 2.81 12.24
C GLY A 37 3.61 3.53 11.59
N LYS A 38 4.64 2.80 11.13
CA LYS A 38 5.77 3.38 10.39
C LYS A 38 5.33 3.85 9.01
N ALA A 39 4.59 3.03 8.26
CA ALA A 39 4.07 3.42 6.96
C ALA A 39 3.04 4.54 7.08
N SER A 40 2.14 4.50 8.08
CA SER A 40 1.19 5.58 8.33
C SER A 40 1.89 6.91 8.65
N LYS A 41 2.96 6.87 9.46
CA LYS A 41 3.79 8.05 9.73
C LYS A 41 4.48 8.55 8.47
N PHE A 42 5.07 7.65 7.69
CA PHE A 42 5.73 8.00 6.43
C PHE A 42 4.77 8.70 5.46
N ILE A 43 3.55 8.19 5.30
CA ILE A 43 2.52 8.84 4.47
C ILE A 43 2.26 10.26 4.96
N LYS A 44 1.97 10.43 6.25
CA LYS A 44 1.69 11.75 6.83
C LYS A 44 2.83 12.74 6.61
N ASP A 45 4.07 12.27 6.73
CA ASP A 45 5.25 13.12 6.64
C ASP A 45 5.62 13.48 5.18
N ASN A 46 5.16 12.73 4.17
CA ASN A 46 5.65 12.84 2.78
C ASN A 46 4.57 13.05 1.72
N GLN A 47 3.28 12.90 2.05
CA GLN A 47 2.19 12.92 1.06
C GLN A 47 2.04 14.24 0.27
N GLU A 48 2.51 15.37 0.79
CA GLU A 48 2.39 16.68 0.14
C GLU A 48 3.55 16.99 -0.80
N ASP A 49 4.75 16.47 -0.50
CA ASP A 49 6.00 16.83 -1.19
C ASP A 49 6.52 15.73 -2.12
N THR A 50 5.85 14.58 -2.16
CA THR A 50 6.33 13.38 -2.87
C THR A 50 5.36 12.95 -3.96
N SER A 51 5.90 12.56 -5.13
CA SER A 51 5.09 11.97 -6.19
C SER A 51 4.39 10.70 -5.72
N HIS A 52 3.23 10.39 -6.31
CA HIS A 52 2.47 9.19 -5.95
C HIS A 52 3.29 7.89 -6.08
N ALA A 53 4.15 7.81 -7.11
CA ALA A 53 5.05 6.69 -7.30
C ALA A 53 6.08 6.58 -6.16
N ASN A 54 6.77 7.67 -5.82
CA ASN A 54 7.77 7.64 -4.75
C ASN A 54 7.16 7.40 -3.37
N LEU A 55 5.94 7.91 -3.13
CA LEU A 55 5.20 7.62 -1.91
C LEU A 55 4.90 6.12 -1.81
N THR A 56 4.44 5.51 -2.90
CA THR A 56 4.15 4.08 -2.97
C THR A 56 5.41 3.23 -2.79
N ARG A 57 6.54 3.59 -3.41
CA ARG A 57 7.84 2.92 -3.21
C ARG A 57 8.24 2.90 -1.73
N GLY A 58 8.19 4.05 -1.07
CA GLY A 58 8.52 4.17 0.35
C GLY A 58 7.61 3.34 1.25
N ILE A 59 6.30 3.28 0.95
CA ILE A 59 5.37 2.41 1.68
C ILE A 59 5.75 0.93 1.50
N ILE A 60 6.01 0.50 0.26
CA ILE A 60 6.37 -0.89 -0.03
C ILE A 60 7.69 -1.26 0.65
N GLU A 61 8.69 -0.38 0.64
CA GLU A 61 9.95 -0.59 1.33
C GLU A 61 9.75 -0.80 2.84
N ILE A 62 8.90 0.01 3.48
CA ILE A 62 8.63 -0.11 4.92
C ILE A 62 7.90 -1.42 5.25
N GLU A 63 6.89 -1.78 4.47
CA GLU A 63 6.03 -2.95 4.73
C GLU A 63 6.61 -4.28 4.22
N CYS A 64 7.45 -4.20 3.19
CA CYS A 64 8.12 -5.34 2.57
C CYS A 64 9.56 -4.96 2.20
N PRO A 65 10.50 -4.89 3.17
CA PRO A 65 11.89 -4.49 2.91
C PRO A 65 12.58 -5.33 1.83
N THR A 66 12.19 -6.59 1.66
CA THR A 66 12.71 -7.48 0.62
C THR A 66 12.33 -7.11 -0.81
N ALA A 67 11.37 -6.19 -0.97
CA ALA A 67 10.91 -5.64 -2.25
C ALA A 67 11.58 -4.30 -2.60
N ALA A 68 12.31 -3.68 -1.67
CA ALA A 68 12.83 -2.31 -1.80
C ALA A 68 13.61 -2.11 -3.11
N ASP A 69 14.66 -2.89 -3.33
CA ASP A 69 15.49 -2.77 -4.54
C ASP A 69 14.64 -2.90 -5.81
N ALA A 70 13.73 -3.89 -5.84
CA ALA A 70 12.89 -4.14 -7.01
C ALA A 70 11.93 -2.97 -7.31
N VAL A 71 11.31 -2.36 -6.30
CA VAL A 71 10.37 -1.25 -6.54
C VAL A 71 11.06 0.08 -6.85
N TRP A 72 12.30 0.25 -6.42
CA TRP A 72 13.10 1.43 -6.78
C TRP A 72 13.71 1.34 -8.19
N GLU A 73 13.84 0.12 -8.75
CA GLU A 73 14.25 -0.10 -10.14
C GLU A 73 13.07 -0.04 -11.15
N MET A 74 11.84 -0.24 -10.69
CA MET A 74 10.64 -0.12 -11.52
C MET A 74 10.41 1.32 -12.00
N ASP A 75 9.88 1.46 -13.21
CA ASP A 75 9.41 2.75 -13.69
C ASP A 75 8.16 3.25 -12.93
N ASP A 76 7.82 4.53 -13.10
CA ASP A 76 6.71 5.14 -12.39
C ASP A 76 5.35 4.53 -12.77
N GLU A 77 5.16 4.11 -14.02
CA GLU A 77 3.90 3.51 -14.51
C GLU A 77 3.65 2.16 -13.84
N GLN A 78 4.68 1.32 -13.71
CA GLN A 78 4.63 0.06 -12.97
C GLN A 78 4.22 0.29 -11.51
N ILE A 79 4.78 1.31 -10.86
CA ILE A 79 4.46 1.61 -9.46
C ILE A 79 3.04 2.17 -9.31
N VAL A 80 2.59 3.03 -10.23
CA VAL A 80 1.21 3.53 -10.23
C VAL A 80 0.22 2.38 -10.39
N ASN A 81 0.46 1.46 -11.33
CA ASN A 81 -0.38 0.27 -11.51
C ASN A 81 -0.43 -0.61 -10.25
N ILE A 82 0.69 -0.77 -9.54
CA ILE A 82 0.73 -1.48 -8.25
C ILE A 82 -0.10 -0.73 -7.21
N ALA A 83 0.01 0.59 -7.15
CA ALA A 83 -0.73 1.42 -6.21
C ALA A 83 -2.25 1.28 -6.42
N GLU A 84 -2.72 1.42 -7.66
CA GLU A 84 -4.13 1.30 -8.02
C GLU A 84 -4.71 -0.07 -7.63
N ALA A 85 -4.04 -1.16 -8.03
CA ALA A 85 -4.44 -2.51 -7.67
C ALA A 85 -4.43 -2.74 -6.14
N TRP A 86 -3.49 -2.11 -5.44
CA TRP A 86 -3.42 -2.16 -3.99
C TRP A 86 -4.56 -1.40 -3.30
N PHE A 87 -4.92 -0.20 -3.79
CA PHE A 87 -6.07 0.56 -3.28
C PHE A 87 -7.38 -0.20 -3.52
N GLU A 88 -7.57 -0.74 -4.71
CA GLU A 88 -8.75 -1.55 -5.06
C GLU A 88 -8.88 -2.76 -4.14
N ALA A 89 -7.79 -3.54 -3.97
CA ALA A 89 -7.77 -4.69 -3.09
C ALA A 89 -8.00 -4.32 -1.61
N SER A 90 -7.75 -3.06 -1.25
CA SER A 90 -7.97 -2.50 0.08
C SER A 90 -9.40 -1.98 0.28
N GLY A 91 -10.26 -2.07 -0.74
CA GLY A 91 -11.66 -1.62 -0.69
C GLY A 91 -11.86 -0.15 -1.03
N PHE A 92 -10.85 0.51 -1.60
CA PHE A 92 -10.95 1.87 -2.13
C PHE A 92 -11.00 1.75 -3.65
N SER A 93 -12.17 1.92 -4.27
CA SER A 93 -12.21 2.12 -5.71
C SER A 93 -11.75 3.55 -6.00
N ALA A 94 -10.84 3.72 -6.97
CA ALA A 94 -10.73 4.99 -7.66
C ALA A 94 -12.12 5.24 -8.25
N GLY A 95 -12.82 6.27 -7.78
CA GLY A 95 -14.20 6.50 -8.17
C GLY A 95 -14.32 6.50 -9.68
N GLU A 96 -15.02 5.50 -10.22
CA GLU A 96 -15.85 5.80 -11.38
C GLU A 96 -16.83 6.85 -10.86
N SER A 97 -16.51 8.12 -11.07
CA SER A 97 -17.56 9.14 -11.09
C SER A 97 -18.58 8.62 -12.09
N GLU A 98 -19.73 8.18 -11.60
CA GLU A 98 -20.93 8.08 -12.41
C GLU A 98 -21.08 9.43 -13.10
N GLY A 99 -20.62 9.51 -14.34
CA GLY A 99 -20.95 10.61 -15.23
C GLY A 99 -22.45 10.58 -15.36
N SER A 100 -23.11 11.48 -14.62
CA SER A 100 -24.52 11.80 -14.76
C SER A 100 -24.79 12.06 -16.23
N SER A 101 -25.25 11.02 -16.93
CA SER A 101 -25.82 11.15 -18.26
C SER A 101 -27.28 11.51 -18.05
N ASP A 102 -27.50 12.77 -17.64
CA ASP A 102 -28.78 13.40 -17.92
C ASP A 102 -28.76 13.72 -19.42
N SER A 103 -29.54 12.96 -20.18
CA SER A 103 -29.94 13.25 -21.56
C SER A 103 -31.36 12.76 -21.77
#